data_AF-A0A2X4XFY5-F1
#
_entry.id   AF-A0A2X4XFY5-F1
#
_cell.length_a   1.000
_cell.length_b   1.000
_cell.length_c   1.000
_cell.angle_alpha   90.00
_cell.angle_beta   90.00
_cell.angle_gamma   90.00
#
_symmetry.space_group_name_H-M   'P 1'
#
loop_
_entity.id
_entity.type
_entity.pdbx_description
1 polymer ?
#
loop_
_entity_poly.entity_id
_entity_poly.type
_entity_poly.pdbx_seq_one_letter_code
_entity_poly.pdbx_strand_id
1 'polypeptide(L)'
;MLRRISWGLGALSVLMPLAFFAWQWFVRQERLAAGVTESSMSWTFGVLIVDLSLAGFIAFLAVVFNALSLSRVPNDGSFRPLPRMLEMGLLALPLLISLFFFGAVMTHG
;
A
#
# COMPACT_ATOMS: atom_id res chain seq x y z
N MET A 1 -1.54 -9.15 -19.81
CA MET A 1 -0.61 -9.39 -18.67
C MET A 1 -0.55 -8.22 -17.69
N LEU A 2 -0.30 -6.99 -18.14
CA LEU A 2 -0.19 -5.79 -17.27
C LEU A 2 -1.34 -5.59 -16.27
N ARG A 3 -2.61 -5.75 -16.68
CA ARG A 3 -3.78 -5.71 -15.78
C ARG A 3 -3.73 -6.76 -14.66
N ARG A 4 -3.22 -7.97 -14.90
CA ARG A 4 -3.11 -9.00 -13.85
C ARG A 4 -2.00 -8.62 -12.85
N ILE A 5 -0.92 -8.03 -13.35
CA ILE A 5 0.19 -7.54 -12.54
C ILE A 5 -0.29 -6.38 -11.65
N SER A 6 -1.07 -5.43 -12.18
CA SER A 6 -1.61 -4.32 -11.38
C SER A 6 -2.51 -4.80 -10.24
N TRP A 7 -3.36 -5.79 -10.49
CA TRP A 7 -4.19 -6.40 -9.44
C TRP A 7 -3.36 -7.15 -8.40
N GLY A 8 -2.33 -7.88 -8.82
CA GLY A 8 -1.38 -8.52 -7.91
C GLY A 8 -0.66 -7.51 -7.02
N LEU A 9 -0.18 -6.41 -7.60
CA LEU A 9 0.42 -5.30 -6.87
C LEU A 9 -0.58 -4.61 -5.93
N GLY A 10 -1.82 -4.41 -6.37
CA GLY A 10 -2.88 -3.85 -5.53
C GLY A 10 -3.14 -4.72 -4.30
N ALA A 11 -3.26 -6.03 -4.47
CA ALA A 11 -3.41 -6.96 -3.35
C ALA A 11 -2.17 -6.96 -2.42
N LEU A 12 -0.97 -6.96 -3.00
CA LEU A 12 0.28 -6.88 -2.25
C LEU A 12 0.41 -5.59 -1.44
N SER A 13 -0.09 -4.46 -1.96
CA SER A 13 -0.05 -3.18 -1.25
C SER A 13 -0.84 -3.20 0.07
N VAL A 14 -1.76 -4.15 0.24
CA VAL A 14 -2.53 -4.36 1.47
C VAL A 14 -1.95 -5.49 2.31
N LEU A 15 -1.58 -6.61 1.67
CA LEU A 15 -1.09 -7.80 2.39
C LEU A 15 0.32 -7.64 2.94
N MET A 16 1.21 -6.96 2.20
CA MET A 16 2.61 -6.82 2.59
C MET A 16 2.81 -5.97 3.86
N PRO A 17 2.12 -4.83 4.03
CA PRO A 17 2.15 -4.08 5.29
C PRO A 17 1.65 -4.91 6.47
N LEU A 18 0.60 -5.71 6.31
CA LEU A 18 0.10 -6.59 7.38
C LEU A 18 1.12 -7.64 7.80
N ALA A 19 1.83 -8.24 6.83
CA ALA A 19 2.90 -9.19 7.10
C ALA A 19 4.09 -8.53 7.80
N PHE A 20 4.47 -7.32 7.38
CA PHE A 20 5.53 -6.54 8.00
C PHE A 20 5.18 -6.12 9.42
N PHE A 21 3.96 -5.64 9.65
CA PHE A 21 3.45 -5.33 10.97
C PHE A 21 3.53 -6.54 11.91
N ALA A 22 3.06 -7.71 11.45
CA ALA A 22 3.13 -8.94 12.24
C ALA A 22 4.58 -9.31 12.58
N TRP A 23 5.49 -9.21 11.61
CA TRP A 23 6.91 -9.45 11.84
C TRP A 23 7.53 -8.48 12.87
N GLN A 24 7.30 -7.17 12.70
CA GLN A 24 7.79 -6.15 13.63
C GLN A 24 7.21 -6.31 15.04
N TRP A 25 5.96 -6.78 15.15
CA TRP A 25 5.33 -7.12 16.41
C TRP A 25 6.06 -8.27 17.12
N PHE A 26 6.36 -9.37 16.42
CA PHE A 26 7.11 -10.50 16.99
C PHE A 26 8.49 -10.07 17.48
N VAL A 27 9.25 -9.34 16.66
CA VAL A 27 10.59 -8.82 17.03
C VAL A 27 10.53 -7.93 18.28
N ARG A 28 9.48 -7.11 18.40
CA ARG A 28 9.29 -6.27 19.59
C ARG A 28 9.03 -7.11 20.84
N GLN A 29 8.20 -8.14 20.76
CA GLN A 29 7.92 -9.01 21.91
C GLN A 29 9.19 -9.71 22.40
N GLU A 30 10.05 -10.17 21.48
CA GLU A 30 11.35 -10.74 21.83
C GLU A 30 12.27 -9.73 22.54
N ARG A 31 12.33 -8.49 22.05
CA ARG A 31 13.14 -7.42 22.68
C ARG A 31 12.65 -7.04 24.06
N LEU A 32 11.32 -6.95 24.25
CA LEU A 32 10.71 -6.69 25.55
C LEU A 32 11.00 -7.84 26.53
N ALA A 33 10.92 -9.09 26.07
CA ALA A 33 11.29 -10.26 26.87
C ALA A 33 12.78 -10.27 27.25
N ALA A 34 13.65 -9.72 26.40
CA ALA A 34 15.08 -9.53 26.67
C ALA A 34 15.41 -8.33 27.58
N GLY A 35 14.40 -7.60 28.08
CA GLY A 35 14.58 -6.48 29.00
C GLY A 35 14.96 -5.15 28.33
N VAL A 36 14.85 -5.05 27.00
CA VAL A 36 15.09 -3.79 26.28
C VAL A 36 13.95 -2.82 26.56
N THR A 37 14.30 -1.62 27.04
CA THR A 37 13.34 -0.53 27.21
C THR A 37 13.15 0.21 25.89
N GLU A 38 11.96 0.09 25.30
CA GLU A 38 11.62 0.72 24.03
C GLU A 38 10.36 1.57 24.21
N SER A 39 10.37 2.81 23.71
CA SER A 39 9.19 3.67 23.76
C SER A 39 8.10 3.14 22.84
N SER A 40 6.94 2.78 23.42
CA SER A 40 5.79 2.30 22.66
C SER A 40 5.38 3.27 21.55
N MET A 41 5.43 4.58 21.82
CA MET A 41 5.03 5.61 20.87
C MET A 41 6.02 5.70 19.69
N SER A 42 7.32 5.69 19.98
CA SER A 42 8.36 5.71 18.94
C SER A 42 8.31 4.48 18.06
N TRP A 43 8.06 3.30 18.65
CA TRP A 43 7.90 2.07 17.88
C TRP A 43 6.66 2.14 16.98
N THR A 44 5.51 2.54 17.52
CA THR A 44 4.27 2.65 16.73
C THR A 44 4.42 3.62 15.56
N PHE A 45 5.04 4.78 15.76
CA PHE A 45 5.30 5.71 14.66
C PHE A 45 6.27 5.15 13.62
N GLY A 46 7.36 4.50 14.06
CA GLY A 46 8.31 3.87 13.15
C GLY A 46 7.65 2.79 12.27
N VAL A 47 6.85 1.93 12.89
CA VAL A 47 6.03 0.92 12.20
C VAL A 47 5.09 1.57 11.20
N LEU A 48 4.31 2.57 11.65
CA LEU A 48 3.36 3.26 10.78
C LEU A 48 4.06 3.84 9.54
N ILE A 49 5.15 4.58 9.73
CA ILE A 49 5.86 5.24 8.64
C ILE A 49 6.41 4.23 7.64
N VAL A 50 7.05 3.15 8.11
CA VAL A 50 7.62 2.13 7.24
C VAL A 50 6.53 1.42 6.45
N ASP A 51 5.47 0.97 7.14
CA ASP A 51 4.38 0.23 6.54
C ASP A 51 3.59 1.08 5.55
N LEU A 52 3.31 2.35 5.89
CA LEU A 52 2.63 3.31 5.01
C LEU A 52 3.44 3.66 3.77
N SER A 53 4.75 3.84 3.92
CA SER A 53 5.63 4.16 2.80
C SER A 53 5.71 2.99 1.82
N LEU A 54 5.80 1.77 2.35
CA LEU A 54 5.86 0.54 1.57
C LEU A 54 4.54 0.25 0.87
N ALA A 55 3.42 0.33 1.60
CA ALA A 55 2.06 0.21 1.08
C ALA A 55 1.83 1.22 -0.06
N GLY A 56 2.14 2.48 0.20
CA GLY A 56 1.99 3.58 -0.73
C GLY A 56 2.81 3.38 -2.00
N PHE A 57 4.07 2.95 -1.89
CA PHE A 57 4.90 2.68 -3.04
C PHE A 57 4.36 1.54 -3.93
N ILE A 58 3.93 0.43 -3.32
CA ILE A 58 3.36 -0.71 -4.06
C ILE A 58 2.02 -0.32 -4.71
N ALA A 59 1.17 0.41 -3.99
CA ALA A 59 -0.09 0.91 -4.51
C ALA A 59 0.11 1.88 -5.67
N PHE A 60 1.11 2.76 -5.58
CA PHE A 60 1.50 3.64 -6.66
C PHE A 60 1.89 2.86 -7.93
N LEU A 61 2.73 1.83 -7.77
CA LEU A 61 3.08 0.95 -8.89
C LEU A 61 1.84 0.26 -9.47
N ALA A 62 0.94 -0.26 -8.63
CA ALA A 62 -0.31 -0.88 -9.08
C ALA A 62 -1.14 0.06 -9.96
N VAL A 63 -1.29 1.32 -9.55
CA VAL A 63 -1.99 2.36 -10.32
C VAL A 63 -1.28 2.66 -11.63
N VAL A 64 0.04 2.84 -11.62
CA VAL A 64 0.85 3.10 -12.83
C VAL A 64 0.73 1.95 -13.83
N PHE A 65 0.88 0.71 -13.39
CA PHE A 65 0.75 -0.46 -14.26
C PHE A 65 -0.67 -0.60 -14.84
N ASN A 66 -1.70 -0.24 -14.09
CA ASN A 66 -3.07 -0.22 -14.59
C ASN A 66 -3.28 0.89 -15.63
N ALA A 67 -2.75 2.09 -15.38
CA ALA A 67 -2.77 3.20 -16.34
C ALA A 67 -2.08 2.85 -17.66
N LEU A 68 -0.90 2.21 -17.57
CA LEU A 68 -0.18 1.69 -18.74
C LEU A 68 -0.94 0.56 -19.45
N SER A 69 -1.67 -0.27 -18.71
CA SER A 69 -2.55 -1.27 -19.32
C SER A 69 -3.70 -0.63 -20.09
N LEU A 70 -4.17 0.54 -19.67
CA LEU A 70 -5.27 1.29 -20.31
C LEU A 70 -4.79 2.01 -21.57
N SER A 71 -3.60 2.59 -21.56
CA SER A 71 -3.03 3.27 -22.74
C SER A 71 -2.69 2.34 -23.90
N ARG A 72 -2.53 1.03 -23.63
CA ARG A 72 -2.24 0.00 -24.64
C ARG A 72 -3.48 -0.74 -25.15
N VAL A 73 -4.69 -0.31 -24.81
CA VAL A 73 -5.92 -0.97 -25.28
C VAL A 73 -6.20 -0.56 -26.73
N PRO A 74 -6.36 -1.52 -27.67
CA PRO A 74 -6.78 -1.21 -29.04
C PRO A 74 -8.12 -0.49 -29.03
N ASN A 75 -8.30 0.45 -29.96
CA ASN A 75 -9.49 1.28 -30.09
C ASN A 75 -10.68 0.49 -30.71
N ASP A 76 -10.90 -0.73 -30.22
CA ASP A 76 -12.00 -1.58 -30.65
C ASP A 76 -13.29 -1.14 -29.95
N GLY A 77 -14.41 -1.15 -30.68
CA GLY A 77 -15.74 -0.74 -30.18
C GLY A 77 -16.30 -1.55 -28.99
N SER A 78 -15.53 -2.50 -28.46
CA SER A 78 -15.82 -3.27 -27.23
C SER A 78 -15.30 -2.59 -25.96
N PHE A 79 -14.65 -1.42 -26.05
CA PHE A 79 -14.16 -0.70 -24.89
C PHE A 79 -15.30 -0.30 -23.94
N ARG A 80 -15.29 -0.86 -22.72
CA ARG A 80 -16.23 -0.50 -21.65
C ARG A 80 -15.56 0.49 -20.69
N PRO A 81 -15.78 1.81 -20.83
CA PRO A 81 -15.06 2.83 -20.05
C PRO A 81 -15.38 2.78 -18.55
N LEU A 82 -16.67 2.55 -18.22
CA LEU A 82 -17.16 2.57 -16.85
C LEU A 82 -16.47 1.56 -15.91
N PRO A 83 -16.41 0.25 -16.23
CA PRO A 83 -15.71 -0.72 -15.38
C PRO A 83 -14.21 -0.41 -15.28
N ARG A 84 -13.60 0.18 -16.31
CA ARG A 84 -12.19 0.56 -16.27
C ARG A 84 -11.88 1.71 -15.31
N MET A 85 -12.77 2.71 -15.25
CA MET A 85 -12.66 3.78 -14.26
C MET A 85 -12.80 3.24 -12.84
N LEU A 86 -13.74 2.31 -12.62
CA LEU A 86 -13.91 1.65 -11.33
C LEU A 86 -12.67 0.84 -10.90
N GLU A 87 -12.06 0.07 -11.81
CA GLU A 87 -10.80 -0.64 -11.50
C GLU A 87 -9.69 0.31 -11.05
N MET A 88 -9.57 1.45 -11.74
CA MET A 88 -8.54 2.45 -11.46
C MET A 88 -8.78 3.14 -10.12
N GLY A 89 -10.03 3.47 -9.81
CA GLY A 89 -10.42 4.00 -8.50
C GLY A 89 -10.15 3.00 -7.37
N LEU A 90 -10.50 1.73 -7.57
CA LEU A 90 -10.30 0.69 -6.56
C LEU A 90 -8.81 0.46 -6.26
N LEU A 91 -7.97 0.43 -7.30
CA LEU A 91 -6.51 0.28 -7.13
C LEU A 91 -5.84 1.52 -6.53
N ALA A 92 -6.46 2.69 -6.66
CA ALA A 92 -5.97 3.92 -6.05
C ALA A 92 -6.34 4.06 -4.56
N LEU A 93 -7.36 3.33 -4.07
CA LEU A 93 -7.78 3.43 -2.67
C LEU A 93 -6.64 3.18 -1.67
N PRO A 94 -5.83 2.10 -1.78
CA PRO A 94 -4.72 1.89 -0.86
C PRO A 94 -3.72 3.04 -0.88
N LEU A 95 -3.44 3.60 -2.06
CA LEU A 95 -2.55 4.76 -2.21
C LEU A 95 -3.11 6.00 -1.51
N LEU A 96 -4.39 6.31 -1.71
CA LEU A 96 -5.05 7.47 -1.09
C LEU A 96 -5.07 7.35 0.44
N ILE A 97 -5.37 6.16 0.94
CA ILE A 97 -5.31 5.84 2.37
C ILE A 97 -3.89 6.06 2.88
N SER A 98 -2.89 5.58 2.13
CA SER A 98 -1.49 5.72 2.52
C SER A 98 -1.07 7.19 2.63
N LEU A 99 -1.43 7.99 1.64
CA LEU A 99 -1.11 9.42 1.60
C LEU A 99 -1.84 10.19 2.71
N PHE A 100 -3.09 9.84 3.01
CA PHE A 100 -3.85 10.46 4.10
C PHE A 100 -3.18 10.23 5.45
N PHE A 101 -2.86 8.98 5.78
CA PHE A 101 -2.22 8.66 7.05
C PHE A 101 -0.80 9.20 7.14
N PHE A 102 -0.02 9.15 6.05
CA PHE A 102 1.30 9.75 6.01
C PHE A 102 1.24 11.26 6.24
N GLY A 103 0.30 11.96 5.60
CA GLY A 103 0.06 13.39 5.85
C GLY A 103 -0.32 13.67 7.30
N ALA A 104 -1.26 12.90 7.86
CA ALA A 104 -1.69 13.06 9.24
C ALA A 104 -0.55 12.83 10.25
N VAL A 105 0.32 11.84 10.00
CA VAL A 105 1.51 11.59 10.82
C VAL A 105 2.49 12.76 10.74
N MET A 106 2.72 13.34 9.56
CA MET A 106 3.66 14.46 9.41
C MET A 106 3.15 15.76 10.03
N THR A 107 1.83 15.95 10.16
CA THR A 107 1.25 17.18 10.73
C THR A 107 0.98 17.09 12.23
N HIS A 108 0.83 15.89 12.79
CA HIS A 108 0.42 15.68 14.19
C HIS A 108 1.35 14.76 15.00
N GLY A 109 2.37 14.19 14.37
CA GLY A 109 3.39 13.33 14.99
C GLY A 109 4.62 14.09 15.47
#